data_AF-A0A961NYG6-F1
#
_entry.id   AF-A0A961NYG6-F1
#
_cell.length_a   1.000
_cell.length_b   1.000
_cell.length_c   1.000
_cell.angle_alpha   90.00
_cell.angle_beta   90.00
_cell.angle_gamma   90.00
#
_symmetry.space_group_name_H-M   'P 1'
#
loop_
_entity.id
_entity.type
_entity.pdbx_description
1 polymer ?
#
loop_
_entity_poly.entity_id
_entity_poly.type
_entity_poly.pdbx_seq_one_letter_code
_entity_poly.pdbx_strand_id
1 'polypeptide(L)'
;LIEMLAVTLSKKARARAVQLPAWNEALGLPRPWDQQWSMRMQQILAYETDLLEYGDLFDGNPAVAAKVEALKDGARAELAQLDSMGGAIGSIEYMKSRLVDSNAERLNRIEKNETVVVGVNRWTEGEPSPLMGEDGGIMVVDPAVEQDQIARLAEWRRGRDDAAVKAALADLRAAAKEGRNVMEPSIVCAKAGVTTGEWAAEMRAVFGEYRGPTGVSKSVSNKTEGLDDIRDAVNAVSDKLGRRLRFLVGKPGLDGHSNGAEQIAFRARDCGMEIDYEGIRLTPEQIVSAAQNGAHVVGLSILSGSHIPLVEDLMQRMRDAGLGHVPVIVGGIIPDDDAVRLRAMGVAKVYTPKDFELNAIMKDIVLLVEPKPVAAE
;
A
#
# COMPACT_ATOMS: atom_id res chain seq x y z
N LEU A 1 17.50 15.98 4.54
CA LEU A 1 18.91 16.12 5.02
C LEU A 1 19.21 15.27 6.26
N ILE A 2 18.45 15.40 7.36
CA ILE A 2 18.74 14.69 8.63
C ILE A 2 18.81 13.16 8.45
N GLU A 3 17.88 12.56 7.71
CA GLU A 3 17.88 11.13 7.43
C GLU A 3 19.08 10.69 6.58
N MET A 4 19.57 11.56 5.69
CA MET A 4 20.77 11.28 4.91
C MET A 4 21.99 11.15 5.81
N LEU A 5 22.13 12.05 6.79
CA LEU A 5 23.25 12.02 7.73
C LEU A 5 23.34 10.69 8.47
N ALA A 6 22.19 10.13 8.89
CA ALA A 6 22.14 8.85 9.59
C ALA A 6 22.77 7.70 8.79
N VAL A 7 22.69 7.73 7.45
CA VAL A 7 23.22 6.66 6.58
C VAL A 7 24.58 6.99 5.95
N THR A 8 25.11 8.20 6.12
CA THR A 8 26.39 8.62 5.52
C THR A 8 27.52 8.86 6.52
N LEU A 9 27.21 9.18 7.78
CA LEU A 9 28.21 9.63 8.76
C LEU A 9 29.16 8.52 9.26
N SER A 10 28.72 7.26 9.36
CA SER A 10 29.60 6.17 9.77
C SER A 10 30.46 5.69 8.60
N LYS A 11 31.78 5.82 8.67
CA LYS A 11 32.68 5.32 7.62
C LYS A 11 32.64 3.79 7.50
N LYS A 12 32.47 3.09 8.62
CA LYS A 12 32.45 1.61 8.65
C LYS A 12 31.12 1.01 8.24
N ALA A 13 30.03 1.77 8.30
CA ALA A 13 28.67 1.25 8.07
C ALA A 13 27.80 2.07 7.10
N ARG A 14 28.33 3.14 6.48
CA ARG A 14 27.57 4.00 5.55
C ARG A 14 27.02 3.23 4.34
N ALA A 15 25.90 3.75 3.83
CA ALA A 15 25.35 3.36 2.56
C ALA A 15 26.36 3.58 1.42
N ARG A 16 26.39 2.66 0.46
CA ARG A 16 27.24 2.77 -0.76
C ARG A 16 26.60 3.63 -1.84
N ALA A 17 25.28 3.74 -1.81
CA ALA A 17 24.48 4.60 -2.66
C ALA A 17 23.30 5.10 -1.81
N VAL A 18 22.85 6.33 -2.06
CA VAL A 18 21.73 6.95 -1.36
C VAL A 18 20.76 7.49 -2.38
N GLN A 19 19.48 7.16 -2.22
CA GLN A 19 18.38 7.86 -2.85
C GLN A 19 17.73 8.73 -1.76
N LEU A 20 17.51 10.01 -2.05
CA LEU A 20 16.69 10.86 -1.22
C LEU A 20 15.31 11.06 -1.85
N PRO A 21 14.23 10.89 -1.08
CA PRO A 21 12.90 11.22 -1.55
C PRO A 21 12.78 12.72 -1.84
N ALA A 22 11.86 13.08 -2.71
CA ALA A 22 11.47 14.47 -2.92
C ALA A 22 10.49 14.90 -1.82
N TRP A 23 10.49 16.18 -1.49
CA TRP A 23 9.62 16.73 -0.45
C TRP A 23 8.11 16.58 -0.73
N ASN A 24 7.70 16.36 -1.98
CA ASN A 24 6.31 16.13 -2.39
C ASN A 24 5.96 14.63 -2.52
N GLU A 25 6.83 13.71 -2.11
CA GLU A 25 6.64 12.25 -2.26
C GLU A 25 5.33 11.74 -1.66
N ALA A 26 4.86 12.34 -0.57
CA ALA A 26 3.60 11.96 0.06
C ALA A 26 2.35 12.26 -0.82
N LEU A 27 2.49 13.15 -1.82
CA LEU A 27 1.40 13.58 -2.69
C LEU A 27 1.41 12.89 -4.05
N GLY A 28 2.59 12.49 -4.56
CA GLY A 28 2.69 11.85 -5.85
C GLY A 28 4.12 11.79 -6.39
N LEU A 29 4.23 11.49 -7.68
CA LEU A 29 5.53 11.43 -8.34
C LEU A 29 6.21 12.81 -8.36
N PRO A 30 7.53 12.86 -8.14
CA PRO A 30 8.25 14.12 -8.06
C PRO A 30 8.40 14.78 -9.43
N ARG A 31 8.18 16.09 -9.50
CA ARG A 31 8.47 16.89 -10.70
C ARG A 31 9.98 17.10 -10.81
N PRO A 32 10.51 17.48 -11.99
CA PRO A 32 11.93 17.78 -12.15
C PRO A 32 12.46 18.81 -11.14
N TRP A 33 11.66 19.83 -10.80
CA TRP A 33 11.99 20.80 -9.76
C TRP A 33 12.14 20.15 -8.38
N ASP A 34 11.20 19.30 -7.97
CA ASP A 34 11.22 18.65 -6.66
C ASP A 34 12.42 17.69 -6.53
N GLN A 35 12.76 16.98 -7.60
CA GLN A 35 13.95 16.12 -7.65
C GLN A 35 15.25 16.91 -7.50
N GLN A 36 15.29 18.14 -8.04
CA GLN A 36 16.48 18.97 -7.94
C GLN A 36 16.82 19.27 -6.47
N TRP A 37 15.82 19.48 -5.61
CA TRP A 37 16.04 19.67 -4.17
C TRP A 37 16.74 18.47 -3.52
N SER A 38 16.25 17.25 -3.78
CA SER A 38 16.85 16.02 -3.25
C SER A 38 18.29 15.83 -3.73
N MET A 39 18.58 16.18 -5.00
CA MET A 39 19.95 16.15 -5.54
C MET A 39 20.84 17.21 -4.88
N ARG A 40 20.36 18.45 -4.73
CA ARG A 40 21.13 19.55 -4.11
C ARG A 40 21.46 19.24 -2.66
N MET A 41 20.56 18.60 -1.89
CA MET A 41 20.88 18.15 -0.53
C MET A 41 22.07 17.19 -0.50
N GLN A 42 22.17 16.25 -1.46
CA GLN A 42 23.32 15.34 -1.56
C GLN A 42 24.62 16.09 -1.92
N GLN A 43 24.54 17.05 -2.82
CA GLN A 43 25.70 17.87 -3.21
C GLN A 43 26.18 18.75 -2.06
N ILE A 44 25.28 19.37 -1.30
CA ILE A 44 25.61 20.13 -0.09
C ILE A 44 26.35 19.23 0.90
N LEU A 45 25.81 18.04 1.19
CA LEU A 45 26.52 17.08 2.06
C LEU A 45 27.91 16.74 1.52
N ALA A 46 28.03 16.53 0.21
CA ALA A 46 29.27 16.09 -0.41
C ALA A 46 30.36 17.18 -0.51
N TYR A 47 29.97 18.44 -0.74
CA TYR A 47 30.89 19.50 -1.14
C TYR A 47 30.92 20.71 -0.20
N GLU A 48 29.95 20.86 0.70
CA GLU A 48 29.81 22.09 1.52
C GLU A 48 29.85 21.85 3.02
N THR A 49 29.60 20.61 3.49
CA THR A 49 29.51 20.34 4.94
C THR A 49 30.81 19.92 5.60
N ASP A 50 31.85 19.58 4.82
CA ASP A 50 33.12 18.96 5.25
C ASP A 50 32.98 17.64 6.06
N LEU A 51 31.74 17.19 6.35
CA LEU A 51 31.45 16.01 7.17
C LEU A 51 32.07 14.73 6.60
N LEU A 52 32.24 14.67 5.28
CA LEU A 52 32.83 13.52 4.61
C LEU A 52 34.37 13.51 4.66
N GLU A 53 35.03 14.58 5.12
CA GLU A 53 36.49 14.65 5.25
C GLU A 53 37.00 13.98 6.53
N TYR A 54 36.17 13.92 7.58
CA TYR A 54 36.51 13.30 8.85
C TYR A 54 36.55 11.76 8.78
N GLY A 55 37.16 11.13 9.79
CA GLY A 55 37.09 9.68 10.03
C GLY A 55 35.67 9.22 10.43
N ASP A 56 35.54 8.07 11.11
CA ASP A 56 34.23 7.66 11.63
C ASP A 56 33.86 8.51 12.86
N LEU A 57 32.86 9.38 12.73
CA LEU A 57 32.48 10.33 13.79
C LEU A 57 31.89 9.65 15.02
N PHE A 58 31.52 8.38 14.94
CA PHE A 58 30.93 7.64 16.06
C PHE A 58 31.95 6.80 16.84
N ASP A 59 33.20 6.70 16.36
CA ASP A 59 34.25 5.96 17.06
C ASP A 59 34.50 6.56 18.45
N GLY A 60 34.54 5.70 19.47
CA GLY A 60 34.79 6.11 20.86
C GLY A 60 33.59 6.70 21.60
N ASN A 61 32.39 6.77 21.01
CA ASN A 61 31.19 7.23 21.70
C ASN A 61 30.52 6.08 22.47
N PRO A 62 30.51 6.08 23.83
CA PRO A 62 29.98 4.95 24.61
C PRO A 62 28.47 4.79 24.48
N ALA A 63 27.71 5.87 24.30
CA ALA A 63 26.25 5.81 24.15
C ALA A 63 25.86 5.20 22.80
N VAL A 64 26.54 5.60 21.73
CA VAL A 64 26.32 5.03 20.38
C VAL A 64 26.75 3.56 20.36
N ALA A 65 27.91 3.22 20.94
CA ALA A 65 28.38 1.84 21.03
C ALA A 65 27.38 0.94 21.76
N ALA A 66 26.87 1.36 22.92
CA ALA A 66 25.86 0.61 23.67
C ALA A 66 24.56 0.44 22.87
N LYS A 67 24.12 1.48 22.15
CA LYS A 67 22.92 1.39 21.30
C LYS A 67 23.12 0.42 20.12
N VAL A 68 24.30 0.42 19.51
CA VAL A 68 24.66 -0.51 18.43
C VAL A 68 24.63 -1.96 18.92
N GLU A 69 25.22 -2.27 20.08
CA GLU A 69 25.17 -3.63 20.61
C GLU A 69 23.75 -4.06 20.97
N ALA A 70 22.95 -3.18 21.59
CA ALA A 70 21.54 -3.48 21.87
C ALA A 70 20.73 -3.79 20.60
N LEU A 71 20.97 -3.08 19.49
CA LEU A 71 20.33 -3.36 18.20
C LEU A 71 20.80 -4.70 17.60
N LYS A 72 22.11 -5.00 17.71
CA LYS A 72 22.67 -6.28 17.23
C LYS A 72 22.11 -7.46 18.01
N ASP A 73 21.97 -7.33 19.33
CA ASP A 73 21.41 -8.39 20.17
C ASP A 73 19.93 -8.64 19.85
N GLY A 74 19.14 -7.58 19.69
CA GLY A 74 17.76 -7.69 19.21
C GLY A 74 17.65 -8.38 17.84
N ALA A 75 18.49 -7.97 16.88
CA ALA A 75 18.50 -8.56 15.53
C ALA A 75 18.91 -10.05 15.56
N ARG A 76 19.91 -10.42 16.36
CA ARG A 76 20.33 -11.83 16.51
C ARG A 76 19.27 -12.68 17.19
N ALA A 77 18.58 -12.13 18.19
CA ALA A 77 17.47 -12.83 18.85
C ALA A 77 16.32 -13.11 17.88
N GLU A 78 15.95 -12.12 17.06
CA GLU A 78 14.94 -12.29 16.01
C GLU A 78 15.37 -13.34 14.98
N LEU A 79 16.63 -13.31 14.52
CA LEU A 79 17.15 -14.33 13.60
C LEU A 79 17.08 -15.74 14.19
N ALA A 80 17.46 -15.91 15.46
CA ALA A 80 17.36 -17.20 16.14
C ALA A 80 15.91 -17.69 16.26
N GLN A 81 14.96 -16.76 16.48
CA GLN A 81 13.53 -17.08 16.46
C GLN A 81 13.09 -17.55 15.07
N LEU A 82 13.48 -16.86 13.99
CA LEU A 82 13.14 -17.27 12.62
C LEU A 82 13.75 -18.64 12.28
N ASP A 83 14.99 -18.92 12.71
CA ASP A 83 15.62 -20.23 12.52
C ASP A 83 14.83 -21.35 13.22
N SER A 84 14.31 -21.10 14.43
CA SER A 84 13.45 -22.05 15.14
C SER A 84 12.11 -22.34 14.43
N MET A 85 11.69 -21.45 13.53
CA MET A 85 10.45 -21.54 12.74
C MET A 85 10.69 -22.07 11.32
N GLY A 86 11.86 -22.65 11.03
CA GLY A 86 12.19 -23.18 9.70
C GLY A 86 12.78 -22.14 8.75
N GLY A 87 13.32 -21.05 9.30
CA GLY A 87 13.97 -19.96 8.57
C GLY A 87 12.98 -18.92 8.03
N ALA A 88 13.54 -17.91 7.35
CA ALA A 88 12.78 -16.74 6.89
C ALA A 88 11.62 -17.09 5.95
N ILE A 89 11.78 -18.07 5.05
CA ILE A 89 10.72 -18.48 4.09
C ILE A 89 9.54 -19.12 4.83
N GLY A 90 9.80 -19.99 5.82
CA GLY A 90 8.74 -20.59 6.64
C GLY A 90 8.04 -19.59 7.57
N SER A 91 8.67 -18.43 7.80
CA SER A 91 8.24 -17.43 8.78
C SER A 91 7.63 -16.17 8.16
N ILE A 92 7.32 -16.17 6.86
CA ILE A 92 6.80 -14.98 6.16
C ILE A 92 5.53 -14.42 6.82
N GLU A 93 4.60 -15.28 7.23
CA GLU A 93 3.36 -14.85 7.89
C GLU A 93 3.63 -14.17 9.25
N TYR A 94 4.54 -14.75 10.03
CA TYR A 94 4.97 -14.16 11.29
C TYR A 94 5.67 -12.81 11.09
N MET A 95 6.63 -12.72 10.18
CA MET A 95 7.31 -11.44 9.90
C MET A 95 6.31 -10.37 9.45
N LYS A 96 5.36 -10.74 8.60
CA LYS A 96 4.33 -9.82 8.12
C LYS A 96 3.42 -9.34 9.26
N SER A 97 2.97 -10.22 10.15
CA SER A 97 2.13 -9.81 11.28
C SER A 97 2.88 -8.89 12.25
N ARG A 98 4.15 -9.17 12.55
CA ARG A 98 5.00 -8.30 13.39
C ARG A 98 5.17 -6.90 12.81
N LEU A 99 5.30 -6.78 11.49
CA LEU A 99 5.37 -5.48 10.82
C LEU A 99 4.05 -4.71 10.92
N VAL A 100 2.91 -5.39 10.72
CA VAL A 100 1.57 -4.79 10.85
C VAL A 100 1.34 -4.31 12.29
N ASP A 101 1.65 -5.14 13.28
CA ASP A 101 1.52 -4.80 14.70
C ASP A 101 2.39 -3.60 15.08
N SER A 102 3.66 -3.59 14.64
CA SER A 102 4.60 -2.50 14.92
C SER A 102 4.10 -1.17 14.33
N ASN A 103 3.56 -1.20 13.10
CA ASN A 103 3.00 -0.01 12.47
C ASN A 103 1.71 0.46 13.17
N ALA A 104 0.85 -0.47 13.62
CA ALA A 104 -0.36 -0.14 14.37
C ALA A 104 -0.03 0.52 15.70
N GLU A 105 0.95 0.00 16.43
CA GLU A 105 1.45 0.62 17.66
C GLU A 105 1.99 2.02 17.39
N ARG A 106 2.72 2.23 16.29
CA ARG A 106 3.22 3.56 15.93
C ARG A 106 2.08 4.54 15.65
N LEU A 107 1.07 4.15 14.88
CA LEU A 107 -0.09 5.02 14.60
C LEU A 107 -0.90 5.33 15.85
N ASN A 108 -1.11 4.35 16.72
CA ASN A 108 -1.76 4.59 18.02
C ASN A 108 -1.03 5.67 18.84
N ARG A 109 0.31 5.64 18.86
CA ARG A 109 1.10 6.67 19.55
C ARG A 109 1.00 8.05 18.89
N ILE A 110 0.80 8.11 17.57
CA ILE A 110 0.58 9.38 16.86
C ILE A 110 -0.79 9.96 17.19
N GLU A 111 -1.85 9.15 17.15
CA GLU A 111 -3.21 9.56 17.53
C GLU A 111 -3.25 10.04 18.99
N LYS A 112 -2.56 9.34 19.90
CA LYS A 112 -2.44 9.73 21.31
C LYS A 112 -1.51 10.93 21.56
N ASN A 113 -0.90 11.51 20.52
CA ASN A 113 0.12 12.57 20.61
C ASN A 113 1.39 12.20 21.42
N GLU A 114 1.62 10.91 21.68
CA GLU A 114 2.85 10.39 22.31
C GLU A 114 4.04 10.43 21.33
N THR A 115 3.77 10.20 20.05
CA THR A 115 4.71 10.42 18.95
C THR A 115 4.31 11.67 18.19
N VAL A 116 5.14 12.70 18.27
CA VAL A 116 4.87 13.99 17.61
C VAL A 116 5.28 13.92 16.14
N VAL A 117 4.37 14.36 15.26
CA VAL A 117 4.62 14.58 13.84
C VAL A 117 4.27 16.04 13.54
N VAL A 118 5.31 16.84 13.33
CA VAL A 118 5.20 18.29 13.09
C VAL A 118 4.36 18.55 11.84
N GLY A 119 3.37 19.44 11.94
CA GLY A 119 2.45 19.76 10.84
C GLY A 119 1.28 18.78 10.67
N VAL A 120 1.24 17.69 11.44
CA VAL A 120 0.17 16.68 11.37
C VAL A 120 -0.65 16.65 12.65
N ASN A 121 -0.03 16.30 13.78
CA ASN A 121 -0.73 16.25 15.09
C ASN A 121 -0.32 17.37 16.04
N ARG A 122 0.77 18.08 15.75
CA ARG A 122 1.24 19.23 16.52
C ARG A 122 1.79 20.31 15.60
N TRP A 123 1.51 21.58 15.93
CA TRP A 123 1.86 22.74 15.09
C TRP A 123 1.27 22.60 13.68
N THR A 124 -0.05 22.47 13.61
CA THR A 124 -0.81 22.27 12.37
C THR A 124 -1.06 23.57 11.59
N GLU A 125 -0.80 24.71 12.22
CA GLU A 125 -0.87 26.03 11.59
C GLU A 125 0.37 26.28 10.71
N GLY A 126 0.18 26.90 9.55
CA GLY A 126 1.27 27.23 8.63
C GLY A 126 0.81 28.00 7.40
N GLU A 127 1.78 28.50 6.64
CA GLU A 127 1.52 29.17 5.35
C GLU A 127 1.02 28.17 4.29
N PRO A 128 0.21 28.61 3.31
CA PRO A 128 -0.20 27.77 2.20
C PRO A 128 1.00 27.16 1.48
N SER A 129 0.96 25.84 1.30
CA SER A 129 2.02 25.14 0.60
C SER A 129 2.02 25.48 -0.90
N PRO A 130 3.17 25.79 -1.51
CA PRO A 130 3.27 26.00 -2.95
C PRO A 130 3.02 24.71 -3.75
N LEU A 131 2.96 23.55 -3.09
CA LEU A 131 2.55 22.28 -3.70
C LEU A 131 1.04 22.21 -3.98
N MET A 132 0.24 23.06 -3.33
CA MET A 132 -1.23 23.09 -3.49
C MET A 132 -1.70 24.21 -4.44
N GLY A 133 -0.79 24.77 -5.25
CA GLY A 133 -1.08 25.81 -6.26
C GLY A 133 -1.67 25.26 -7.56
N GLU A 134 -1.66 26.06 -8.64
CA GLU A 134 -2.40 25.79 -9.90
C GLU A 134 -2.14 24.41 -10.54
N ASP A 135 -0.92 23.86 -10.42
CA ASP A 135 -0.56 22.55 -10.99
C ASP A 135 -0.87 21.36 -10.05
N GLY A 136 -1.45 21.60 -8.87
CA GLY A 136 -1.81 20.57 -7.88
C GLY A 136 -0.64 19.79 -7.26
N GLY A 137 0.61 20.07 -7.67
CA GLY A 137 1.83 19.48 -7.11
C GLY A 137 2.05 18.00 -7.43
N ILE A 138 1.20 17.43 -8.29
CA ILE A 138 1.15 15.99 -8.61
C ILE A 138 1.33 15.80 -10.11
N MET A 139 2.24 14.92 -10.50
CA MET A 139 2.38 14.50 -11.89
C MET A 139 1.23 13.54 -12.27
N VAL A 140 0.40 13.94 -13.23
CA VAL A 140 -0.67 13.10 -13.79
C VAL A 140 -0.19 12.47 -15.10
N VAL A 141 -0.46 11.18 -15.28
CA VAL A 141 -0.16 10.46 -16.53
C VAL A 141 -1.29 10.68 -17.53
N ASP A 142 -0.95 11.06 -18.76
CA ASP A 142 -1.92 11.22 -19.85
C ASP A 142 -2.54 9.87 -20.24
N PRO A 143 -3.88 9.72 -20.25
CA PRO A 143 -4.57 8.52 -20.71
C PRO A 143 -4.17 8.06 -22.12
N ALA A 144 -3.72 8.96 -22.98
CA ALA A 144 -3.24 8.63 -24.32
C ALA A 144 -2.01 7.70 -24.32
N VAL A 145 -1.21 7.70 -23.24
CA VAL A 145 -0.03 6.84 -23.09
C VAL A 145 -0.40 5.36 -23.11
N GLU A 146 -1.52 4.99 -22.49
CA GLU A 146 -1.99 3.59 -22.51
C GLU A 146 -2.39 3.19 -23.93
N GLN A 147 -3.12 4.05 -24.64
CA GLN A 147 -3.56 3.78 -26.01
C GLN A 147 -2.39 3.67 -26.99
N ASP A 148 -1.39 4.55 -26.87
CA ASP A 148 -0.14 4.44 -27.62
C ASP A 148 0.56 3.10 -27.35
N GLN A 149 0.68 2.71 -26.08
CA GLN A 149 1.34 1.47 -25.71
C GLN A 149 0.57 0.22 -26.23
N ILE A 150 -0.76 0.25 -26.24
CA ILE A 150 -1.59 -0.80 -26.85
C ILE A 150 -1.36 -0.87 -28.36
N ALA A 151 -1.34 0.28 -29.05
CA ALA A 151 -1.10 0.34 -30.49
C ALA A 151 0.27 -0.22 -30.86
N ARG A 152 1.32 0.20 -30.13
CA ARG A 152 2.70 -0.30 -30.29
C ARG A 152 2.80 -1.79 -30.00
N LEU A 153 2.10 -2.30 -28.98
CA LEU A 153 2.06 -3.73 -28.69
C LEU A 153 1.38 -4.53 -29.81
N ALA A 154 0.27 -4.01 -30.35
CA ALA A 154 -0.42 -4.65 -31.47
C ALA A 154 0.45 -4.68 -32.73
N GLU A 155 1.16 -3.59 -33.02
CA GLU A 155 2.12 -3.53 -34.13
C GLU A 155 3.31 -4.48 -33.93
N TRP A 156 3.90 -4.47 -32.73
CA TRP A 156 4.98 -5.38 -32.35
C TRP A 156 4.60 -6.85 -32.57
N ARG A 157 3.38 -7.23 -32.17
CA ARG A 157 2.86 -8.59 -32.39
C ARG A 157 2.62 -8.92 -33.85
N ARG A 158 2.26 -7.96 -34.71
CA ARG A 158 2.09 -8.21 -36.15
C ARG A 158 3.41 -8.40 -36.89
N GLY A 159 4.49 -7.79 -36.41
CA GLY A 159 5.80 -7.79 -37.09
C GLY A 159 6.76 -8.89 -36.67
N ARG A 160 6.46 -9.65 -35.61
CA ARG A 160 7.35 -10.70 -35.08
C ARG A 160 7.10 -12.07 -35.74
N ASP A 161 8.08 -12.97 -35.61
CA ASP A 161 7.95 -14.36 -36.04
C ASP A 161 7.18 -15.18 -34.99
N ASP A 162 5.90 -15.42 -35.23
CA ASP A 162 5.03 -16.17 -34.32
C ASP A 162 5.46 -17.63 -34.13
N ALA A 163 6.13 -18.26 -35.11
CA ALA A 163 6.64 -19.61 -34.97
C ALA A 163 7.83 -19.64 -34.00
N ALA A 164 8.75 -18.68 -34.12
CA ALA A 164 9.86 -18.51 -33.20
C ALA A 164 9.38 -18.19 -31.77
N VAL A 165 8.38 -17.30 -31.62
CA VAL A 165 7.74 -16.98 -30.34
C VAL A 165 7.17 -18.23 -29.68
N LYS A 166 6.38 -19.02 -30.42
CA LYS A 166 5.75 -20.23 -29.90
C LYS A 166 6.79 -21.26 -29.46
N ALA A 167 7.85 -21.45 -30.24
CA ALA A 167 8.95 -22.35 -29.90
C ALA A 167 9.68 -21.89 -28.63
N ALA A 168 9.97 -20.59 -28.51
CA ALA A 168 10.64 -20.03 -27.35
C ALA A 168 9.79 -20.16 -26.07
N LEU A 169 8.49 -19.86 -26.13
CA LEU A 169 7.57 -20.04 -25.00
C LEU A 169 7.44 -21.50 -24.58
N ALA A 170 7.45 -22.44 -25.54
CA ALA A 170 7.39 -23.86 -25.25
C ALA A 170 8.63 -24.35 -24.49
N ASP A 171 9.84 -23.94 -24.91
CA ASP A 171 11.07 -24.28 -24.19
C ASP A 171 11.14 -23.60 -22.81
N LEU A 172 10.68 -22.34 -22.69
CA LEU A 172 10.57 -21.67 -21.39
C LEU A 172 9.67 -22.45 -20.43
N ARG A 173 8.49 -22.89 -20.89
CA ARG A 173 7.57 -23.71 -20.10
C ARG A 173 8.21 -25.05 -19.71
N ALA A 174 8.91 -25.70 -20.64
CA ALA A 174 9.60 -26.97 -20.38
C ALA A 174 10.69 -26.79 -19.31
N ALA A 175 11.54 -25.76 -19.46
CA ALA A 175 12.59 -25.44 -18.51
C ALA A 175 12.04 -25.20 -17.10
N ALA A 176 10.95 -24.44 -16.99
CA ALA A 176 10.28 -24.18 -15.72
C ALA A 176 9.73 -25.47 -15.07
N LYS A 177 9.12 -26.37 -15.86
CA LYS A 177 8.59 -27.65 -15.36
C LYS A 177 9.69 -28.63 -14.94
N GLU A 178 10.80 -28.62 -15.67
CA GLU A 178 11.95 -29.50 -15.44
C GLU A 178 12.87 -29.00 -14.31
N GLY A 179 12.65 -27.77 -13.83
CA GLY A 179 13.52 -27.14 -12.83
C GLY A 179 14.90 -26.73 -13.37
N ARG A 180 15.03 -26.61 -14.70
CA ARG A 180 16.25 -26.07 -15.34
C ARG A 180 16.34 -24.57 -15.12
N ASN A 181 17.53 -24.01 -15.35
CA ASN A 181 17.69 -22.56 -15.43
C ASN A 181 16.76 -21.98 -16.50
N VAL A 182 15.92 -21.03 -16.11
CA VAL A 182 14.97 -20.35 -17.00
C VAL A 182 15.58 -19.13 -17.68
N MET A 183 16.78 -18.70 -17.29
CA MET A 183 17.40 -17.48 -17.83
C MET A 183 17.69 -17.61 -19.32
N GLU A 184 18.31 -18.71 -19.75
CA GLU A 184 18.64 -18.96 -21.14
C GLU A 184 17.40 -18.97 -22.05
N PRO A 185 16.34 -19.75 -21.78
CA PRO A 185 15.11 -19.68 -22.59
C PRO A 185 14.40 -18.34 -22.48
N SER A 186 14.54 -17.60 -21.38
CA SER A 186 14.00 -16.23 -21.26
C SER A 186 14.69 -15.25 -22.21
N ILE A 187 16.00 -15.37 -22.40
CA ILE A 187 16.74 -14.56 -23.39
C ILE A 187 16.27 -14.90 -24.80
N VAL A 188 16.04 -16.18 -25.10
CA VAL A 188 15.50 -16.61 -26.40
C VAL A 188 14.11 -16.02 -26.62
N CYS A 189 13.23 -16.07 -25.61
CA CYS A 189 11.92 -15.43 -25.64
C CYS A 189 12.03 -13.93 -25.97
N ALA A 190 12.86 -13.19 -25.24
CA ALA A 190 13.03 -11.76 -25.45
C ALA A 190 13.50 -11.44 -26.89
N LYS A 191 14.47 -12.21 -27.41
CA LYS A 191 14.96 -12.04 -28.80
C LYS A 191 13.93 -12.42 -29.85
N ALA A 192 13.07 -13.41 -29.58
CA ALA A 192 11.97 -13.80 -30.46
C ALA A 192 10.80 -12.78 -30.45
N GLY A 193 10.83 -11.79 -29.55
CA GLY A 193 9.77 -10.79 -29.43
C GLY A 193 8.59 -11.20 -28.56
N VAL A 194 8.79 -12.18 -27.67
CA VAL A 194 7.84 -12.51 -26.59
C VAL A 194 7.66 -11.30 -25.69
N THR A 195 6.42 -11.02 -25.30
CA THR A 195 6.10 -9.91 -24.39
C THR A 195 6.26 -10.34 -22.93
N THR A 196 6.46 -9.37 -22.02
CA THR A 196 6.47 -9.65 -20.57
C THR A 196 5.20 -10.36 -20.11
N GLY A 197 4.05 -10.04 -20.68
CA GLY A 197 2.77 -10.67 -20.36
C GLY A 197 2.71 -12.15 -20.78
N GLU A 198 3.21 -12.48 -21.97
CA GLU A 198 3.29 -13.86 -22.48
C GLU A 198 4.28 -14.68 -21.67
N TRP A 199 5.47 -14.14 -21.40
CA TRP A 199 6.47 -14.77 -20.55
C TRP A 199 5.91 -15.06 -19.14
N ALA A 200 5.26 -14.08 -18.53
CA ALA A 200 4.67 -14.24 -17.20
C ALA A 200 3.49 -15.22 -17.20
N ALA A 201 2.73 -15.34 -18.29
CA ALA A 201 1.66 -16.32 -18.42
C ALA A 201 2.22 -17.75 -18.42
N GLU A 202 3.37 -18.00 -19.05
CA GLU A 202 4.04 -19.30 -18.99
C GLU A 202 4.48 -19.67 -17.57
N MET A 203 5.08 -18.72 -16.85
CA MET A 203 5.45 -18.94 -15.45
C MET A 203 4.22 -19.20 -14.57
N ARG A 204 3.14 -18.43 -14.76
CA ARG A 204 1.87 -18.63 -14.04
C ARG A 204 1.22 -19.98 -14.35
N ALA A 205 1.31 -20.46 -15.59
CA ALA A 205 0.78 -21.77 -15.94
C ALA A 205 1.53 -22.94 -15.26
N VAL A 206 2.80 -22.75 -14.89
CA VAL A 206 3.61 -23.77 -14.21
C VAL A 206 3.54 -23.64 -12.69
N PHE A 207 3.66 -22.42 -12.15
CA PHE A 207 3.82 -22.18 -10.72
C PHE A 207 2.55 -21.64 -10.03
N GLY A 208 1.53 -21.23 -10.80
CA GLY A 208 0.38 -20.51 -10.29
C GLY A 208 0.70 -19.06 -9.93
N GLU A 209 -0.15 -18.47 -9.08
CA GLU A 209 0.00 -17.11 -8.57
C GLU A 209 0.14 -17.14 -7.05
N TYR A 210 1.12 -16.41 -6.53
CA TYR A 210 1.34 -16.30 -5.10
C TYR A 210 0.37 -15.29 -4.46
N ARG A 211 -0.30 -15.71 -3.37
CA ARG A 211 -1.05 -14.82 -2.47
C ARG A 211 -0.29 -14.73 -1.15
N GLY A 212 0.22 -13.53 -0.86
CA GLY A 212 0.97 -13.28 0.37
C GLY A 212 0.05 -13.12 1.58
N PRO A 213 0.57 -13.35 2.81
CA PRO A 213 -0.18 -13.10 4.02
C PRO A 213 -0.47 -11.61 4.19
N THR A 214 -1.61 -11.28 4.78
CA THR A 214 -2.01 -9.90 5.05
C THR A 214 -1.37 -9.33 6.32
N GLY A 215 -0.99 -10.20 7.26
CA GLY A 215 -0.53 -9.82 8.60
C GLY A 215 -1.64 -9.34 9.53
N VAL A 216 -2.90 -9.29 9.06
CA VAL A 216 -4.05 -8.90 9.88
C VAL A 216 -4.72 -10.17 10.41
N SER A 217 -4.67 -10.38 11.73
CA SER A 217 -5.37 -11.51 12.35
C SER A 217 -6.89 -11.34 12.30
N LYS A 218 -7.60 -12.42 11.97
CA LYS A 218 -9.08 -12.50 11.99
C LYS A 218 -9.65 -12.64 13.40
N SER A 219 -8.82 -12.94 14.40
CA SER A 219 -9.28 -13.13 15.79
C SER A 219 -9.75 -11.82 16.40
N VAL A 220 -10.75 -11.89 17.28
CA VAL A 220 -11.22 -10.75 18.06
C VAL A 220 -10.06 -10.16 18.86
N SER A 221 -9.90 -8.84 18.77
CA SER A 221 -8.83 -8.14 19.48
C SER A 221 -9.15 -7.94 20.95
N ASN A 222 -8.14 -8.14 21.79
CA ASN A 222 -8.17 -7.79 23.21
C ASN A 222 -7.70 -6.34 23.46
N LYS A 223 -7.28 -5.61 22.41
CA LYS A 223 -6.82 -4.21 22.52
C LYS A 223 -8.01 -3.26 22.35
N THR A 224 -8.76 -3.02 23.42
CA THR A 224 -10.01 -2.23 23.39
C THR A 224 -9.90 -0.84 24.01
N GLU A 225 -8.75 -0.48 24.57
CA GLU A 225 -8.55 0.78 25.28
C GLU A 225 -8.91 1.99 24.40
N GLY A 226 -9.85 2.82 24.85
CA GLY A 226 -10.30 4.02 24.15
C GLY A 226 -11.21 3.75 22.94
N LEU A 227 -11.75 2.53 22.82
CA LEU A 227 -12.65 2.14 21.72
C LEU A 227 -14.07 1.82 22.19
N ASP A 228 -14.38 1.96 23.48
CA ASP A 228 -15.66 1.54 24.07
C ASP A 228 -16.86 2.15 23.34
N ASP A 229 -16.87 3.47 23.16
CA ASP A 229 -17.94 4.17 22.43
C ASP A 229 -18.17 3.63 21.01
N ILE A 230 -17.08 3.30 20.28
CA ILE A 230 -17.18 2.81 18.91
C ILE A 230 -17.66 1.37 18.90
N ARG A 231 -17.20 0.55 19.85
CA ARG A 231 -17.65 -0.84 20.01
C ARG A 231 -19.14 -0.90 20.34
N ASP A 232 -19.62 -0.02 21.21
CA ASP A 232 -21.03 0.11 21.54
C ASP A 232 -21.85 0.54 20.32
N ALA A 233 -21.36 1.49 19.54
CA ALA A 233 -22.00 1.88 18.28
C ALA A 233 -22.03 0.73 17.25
N VAL A 234 -20.94 -0.04 17.12
CA VAL A 234 -20.88 -1.24 16.27
C VAL A 234 -21.88 -2.28 16.74
N ASN A 235 -22.03 -2.50 18.05
CA ASN A 235 -23.01 -3.42 18.61
C ASN A 235 -24.44 -2.95 18.28
N ALA A 236 -24.75 -1.69 18.56
CA ALA A 236 -26.08 -1.12 18.31
C ALA A 236 -26.49 -1.19 16.82
N VAL A 237 -25.56 -0.90 15.90
CA VAL A 237 -25.81 -1.04 14.47
C VAL A 237 -25.90 -2.50 14.05
N SER A 238 -25.08 -3.38 14.60
CA SER A 238 -25.15 -4.83 14.33
C SER A 238 -26.52 -5.42 14.74
N ASP A 239 -27.07 -4.97 15.88
CA ASP A 239 -28.40 -5.38 16.34
C ASP A 239 -29.49 -4.95 15.35
N LYS A 240 -29.40 -3.72 14.82
CA LYS A 240 -30.32 -3.21 13.79
C LYS A 240 -30.17 -3.95 12.45
N LEU A 241 -28.96 -4.37 12.10
CA LEU A 241 -28.67 -5.16 10.89
C LEU A 241 -29.04 -6.64 11.03
N GLY A 242 -29.33 -7.11 12.25
CA GLY A 242 -29.62 -8.52 12.56
C GLY A 242 -28.40 -9.45 12.54
N ARG A 243 -27.20 -8.91 12.32
CA ARG A 243 -25.91 -9.62 12.34
C ARG A 243 -24.77 -8.63 12.49
N ARG A 244 -23.57 -9.14 12.79
CA ARG A 244 -22.37 -8.31 12.96
C ARG A 244 -22.11 -7.43 11.74
N LEU A 245 -21.80 -6.16 11.97
CA LEU A 245 -21.31 -5.24 10.94
C LEU A 245 -20.08 -5.86 10.25
N ARG A 246 -20.19 -6.04 8.93
CA ARG A 246 -19.18 -6.65 8.05
C ARG A 246 -18.58 -5.61 7.14
N PHE A 247 -17.27 -5.45 7.21
CA PHE A 247 -16.50 -4.49 6.42
C PHE A 247 -15.50 -5.20 5.52
N LEU A 248 -15.73 -5.09 4.20
CA LEU A 248 -14.82 -5.60 3.18
C LEU A 248 -13.80 -4.52 2.83
N VAL A 249 -12.52 -4.81 3.03
CA VAL A 249 -11.41 -3.94 2.61
C VAL A 249 -10.79 -4.52 1.33
N GLY A 250 -10.86 -3.78 0.23
CA GLY A 250 -10.36 -4.17 -1.08
C GLY A 250 -9.19 -3.29 -1.53
N LYS A 251 -8.25 -3.90 -2.27
CA LYS A 251 -7.19 -3.18 -2.98
C LYS A 251 -7.22 -3.53 -4.47
N PRO A 252 -7.98 -2.76 -5.27
CA PRO A 252 -8.14 -3.05 -6.68
C PRO A 252 -6.87 -2.78 -7.49
N GLY A 253 -6.68 -3.51 -8.58
CA GLY A 253 -5.62 -3.26 -9.56
C GLY A 253 -4.26 -3.85 -9.18
N LEU A 254 -3.17 -3.14 -9.48
CA LEU A 254 -1.81 -3.62 -9.22
C LEU A 254 -1.15 -2.96 -7.99
N ASP A 255 -1.89 -2.11 -7.27
CA ASP A 255 -1.38 -1.38 -6.11
C ASP A 255 -0.95 -2.33 -4.98
N GLY A 256 0.35 -2.29 -4.67
CA GLY A 256 0.97 -3.08 -3.61
C GLY A 256 1.01 -2.40 -2.25
N HIS A 257 0.60 -1.12 -2.14
CA HIS A 257 0.71 -0.37 -0.88
C HIS A 257 -0.34 -0.82 0.14
N SER A 258 0.01 -1.75 1.01
CA SER A 258 -0.98 -2.36 1.92
C SER A 258 -1.06 -1.71 3.30
N ASN A 259 -0.08 -0.88 3.69
CA ASN A 259 -0.02 -0.29 5.04
C ASN A 259 -1.33 0.37 5.46
N GLY A 260 -1.90 1.28 4.65
CA GLY A 260 -3.16 1.95 4.99
C GLY A 260 -4.34 0.99 5.15
N ALA A 261 -4.51 0.06 4.20
CA ALA A 261 -5.57 -0.95 4.24
C ALA A 261 -5.45 -1.87 5.46
N GLU A 262 -4.23 -2.29 5.80
CA GLU A 262 -3.95 -3.13 6.97
C GLU A 262 -4.30 -2.42 8.27
N GLN A 263 -4.04 -1.12 8.37
CA GLN A 263 -4.35 -0.33 9.57
C GLN A 263 -5.84 -0.08 9.73
N ILE A 264 -6.55 0.18 8.62
CA ILE A 264 -8.01 0.27 8.61
C ILE A 264 -8.63 -1.08 9.00
N ALA A 265 -8.17 -2.18 8.42
CA ALA A 265 -8.63 -3.53 8.76
C ALA A 265 -8.34 -3.88 10.23
N PHE A 266 -7.13 -3.56 10.72
CA PHE A 266 -6.72 -3.79 12.10
C PHE A 266 -7.58 -2.99 13.09
N ARG A 267 -7.76 -1.69 12.84
CA ARG A 267 -8.59 -0.83 13.70
C ARG A 267 -10.06 -1.24 13.68
N ALA A 268 -10.62 -1.51 12.51
CA ALA A 268 -12.02 -1.90 12.37
C ALA A 268 -12.31 -3.20 13.15
N ARG A 269 -11.38 -4.17 13.12
CA ARG A 269 -11.42 -5.38 13.94
C ARG A 269 -11.36 -5.06 15.45
N ASP A 270 -10.51 -4.13 15.87
CA ASP A 270 -10.41 -3.72 17.29
C ASP A 270 -11.69 -3.01 17.78
N CYS A 271 -12.36 -2.26 16.90
CA CYS A 271 -13.70 -1.72 17.11
C CYS A 271 -14.80 -2.81 17.06
N GLY A 272 -14.44 -4.04 16.75
CA GLY A 272 -15.29 -5.20 16.79
C GLY A 272 -16.04 -5.46 15.48
N MET A 273 -15.77 -4.80 14.37
CA MET A 273 -16.38 -5.17 13.09
C MET A 273 -15.86 -6.55 12.64
N GLU A 274 -16.67 -7.29 11.88
CA GLU A 274 -16.20 -8.47 11.17
C GLU A 274 -15.52 -8.02 9.86
N ILE A 275 -14.26 -8.41 9.66
CA ILE A 275 -13.41 -7.87 8.58
C ILE A 275 -13.11 -8.94 7.53
N ASP A 276 -13.37 -8.59 6.28
CA ASP A 276 -12.91 -9.33 5.11
C ASP A 276 -11.78 -8.54 4.44
N TYR A 277 -10.55 -9.06 4.50
CA TYR A 277 -9.39 -8.49 3.83
C TYR A 277 -8.53 -9.61 3.24
N GLU A 278 -8.48 -9.68 1.91
CA GLU A 278 -7.76 -10.72 1.16
C GLU A 278 -6.40 -10.24 0.62
N GLY A 279 -5.96 -9.05 1.03
CA GLY A 279 -4.67 -8.49 0.65
C GLY A 279 -4.73 -7.64 -0.61
N ILE A 280 -3.62 -7.67 -1.35
CA ILE A 280 -3.37 -6.78 -2.50
C ILE A 280 -3.73 -7.44 -3.83
N ARG A 281 -3.82 -6.60 -4.85
CA ARG A 281 -3.97 -7.01 -6.26
C ARG A 281 -5.22 -7.85 -6.51
N LEU A 282 -6.35 -7.34 -6.06
CA LEU A 282 -7.66 -7.89 -6.40
C LEU A 282 -8.18 -7.19 -7.65
N THR A 283 -8.89 -7.91 -8.50
CA THR A 283 -9.67 -7.28 -9.56
C THR A 283 -10.96 -6.69 -8.97
N PRO A 284 -11.55 -5.65 -9.59
CA PRO A 284 -12.89 -5.18 -9.19
C PRO A 284 -13.91 -6.33 -9.15
N GLU A 285 -13.85 -7.27 -10.09
CA GLU A 285 -14.70 -8.46 -10.10
C GLU A 285 -14.56 -9.34 -8.85
N GLN A 286 -13.32 -9.63 -8.42
CA GLN A 286 -13.07 -10.39 -7.19
C GLN A 286 -13.60 -9.66 -5.95
N ILE A 287 -13.48 -8.33 -5.89
CA ILE A 287 -14.01 -7.53 -4.78
C ILE A 287 -15.54 -7.58 -4.77
N VAL A 288 -16.20 -7.47 -5.92
CA VAL A 288 -17.66 -7.61 -6.01
C VAL A 288 -18.11 -9.00 -5.59
N SER A 289 -17.41 -10.06 -6.03
CA SER A 289 -17.71 -11.42 -5.61
C SER A 289 -17.55 -11.60 -4.09
N ALA A 290 -16.52 -11.02 -3.48
CA ALA A 290 -16.36 -11.02 -2.03
C ALA A 290 -17.50 -10.23 -1.34
N ALA A 291 -17.92 -9.09 -1.90
CA ALA A 291 -18.99 -8.26 -1.36
C ALA A 291 -20.34 -8.98 -1.33
N GLN A 292 -20.59 -9.89 -2.28
CA GLN A 292 -21.80 -10.73 -2.30
C GLN A 292 -21.93 -11.64 -1.07
N ASN A 293 -20.84 -11.88 -0.33
CA ASN A 293 -20.86 -12.61 0.95
C ASN A 293 -21.39 -11.75 2.12
N GLY A 294 -22.26 -10.78 1.83
CA GLY A 294 -22.92 -9.95 2.84
C GLY A 294 -22.02 -8.86 3.41
N ALA A 295 -21.20 -8.19 2.60
CA ALA A 295 -20.56 -6.95 3.03
C ALA A 295 -21.63 -5.88 3.30
N HIS A 296 -21.54 -5.17 4.43
CA HIS A 296 -22.40 -4.01 4.69
C HIS A 296 -21.77 -2.71 4.19
N VAL A 297 -20.45 -2.70 4.03
CA VAL A 297 -19.67 -1.59 3.49
C VAL A 297 -18.45 -2.15 2.78
N VAL A 298 -18.08 -1.53 1.67
CA VAL A 298 -16.85 -1.84 0.91
C VAL A 298 -15.92 -0.65 0.99
N GLY A 299 -14.70 -0.86 1.47
CA GLY A 299 -13.66 0.15 1.54
C GLY A 299 -12.53 -0.18 0.59
N LEU A 300 -12.22 0.75 -0.31
CA LEU A 300 -11.14 0.59 -1.28
C LEU A 300 -9.94 1.41 -0.83
N SER A 301 -8.74 0.81 -0.85
CA SER A 301 -7.49 1.53 -0.61
C SER A 301 -6.66 1.57 -1.88
N ILE A 302 -6.43 2.76 -2.45
CA ILE A 302 -5.76 2.96 -3.73
C ILE A 302 -4.72 4.08 -3.62
N LEU A 303 -3.44 3.73 -3.76
CA LEU A 303 -2.31 4.68 -3.70
C LEU A 303 -1.56 4.78 -5.04
N SER A 304 -2.02 4.09 -6.08
CA SER A 304 -1.35 4.03 -7.39
C SER A 304 -1.74 5.13 -8.37
N GLY A 305 -2.65 6.04 -7.99
CA GLY A 305 -3.24 7.03 -8.90
C GLY A 305 -4.26 6.48 -9.91
N SER A 306 -4.60 5.19 -9.81
CA SER A 306 -5.54 4.51 -10.73
C SER A 306 -6.98 4.48 -10.20
N HIS A 307 -7.31 5.32 -9.23
CA HIS A 307 -8.59 5.28 -8.49
C HIS A 307 -9.80 5.52 -9.38
N ILE A 308 -9.75 6.49 -10.30
CA ILE A 308 -10.89 6.79 -11.18
C ILE A 308 -11.35 5.55 -11.99
N PRO A 309 -10.52 4.96 -12.87
CA PRO A 309 -10.97 3.83 -13.70
C PRO A 309 -11.31 2.58 -12.87
N LEU A 310 -10.56 2.30 -11.79
CA LEU A 310 -10.81 1.13 -10.95
C LEU A 310 -12.10 1.24 -10.15
N VAL A 311 -12.41 2.42 -9.62
CA VAL A 311 -13.65 2.66 -8.86
C VAL A 311 -14.84 2.70 -9.81
N GLU A 312 -14.70 3.28 -11.01
CA GLU A 312 -15.75 3.28 -12.02
C GLU A 312 -16.14 1.85 -12.43
N ASP A 313 -15.17 0.98 -12.74
CA ASP A 313 -15.40 -0.43 -13.05
C ASP A 313 -16.05 -1.17 -11.87
N LEU A 314 -15.57 -0.96 -10.63
CA LEU A 314 -16.16 -1.57 -9.44
C LEU A 314 -17.62 -1.13 -9.24
N MET A 315 -17.90 0.17 -9.28
CA MET A 315 -19.23 0.72 -9.05
C MET A 315 -20.22 0.20 -10.08
N GLN A 316 -19.80 0.06 -11.34
CA GLN A 316 -20.61 -0.56 -12.39
C GLN A 316 -20.91 -2.02 -12.07
N ARG A 317 -19.89 -2.83 -11.77
CA ARG A 317 -20.05 -4.25 -11.43
C ARG A 317 -20.89 -4.47 -10.18
N MET A 318 -20.78 -3.61 -9.16
CA MET A 318 -21.62 -3.66 -7.97
C MET A 318 -23.08 -3.44 -8.31
N ARG A 319 -23.41 -2.48 -9.19
CA ARG A 319 -24.79 -2.28 -9.68
C ARG A 319 -25.30 -3.50 -10.44
N ASP A 320 -24.49 -4.03 -11.36
CA ASP A 320 -24.84 -5.20 -12.17
C ASP A 320 -25.07 -6.45 -11.30
N ALA A 321 -24.35 -6.56 -10.17
CA ALA A 321 -24.52 -7.62 -9.18
C ALA A 321 -25.64 -7.36 -8.15
N GLY A 322 -26.41 -6.28 -8.25
CA GLY A 322 -27.48 -5.93 -7.32
C GLY A 322 -27.01 -5.35 -5.96
N LEU A 323 -25.73 -5.01 -5.84
CA LEU A 323 -25.10 -4.46 -4.64
C LEU A 323 -25.03 -2.92 -4.63
N GLY A 324 -25.77 -2.23 -5.50
CA GLY A 324 -25.74 -0.77 -5.57
C GLY A 324 -26.21 -0.03 -4.30
N HIS A 325 -26.81 -0.75 -3.35
CA HIS A 325 -27.21 -0.23 -2.04
C HIS A 325 -26.09 -0.31 -0.99
N VAL A 326 -25.03 -1.10 -1.23
CA VAL A 326 -23.91 -1.25 -0.32
C VAL A 326 -22.99 -0.02 -0.46
N PRO A 327 -22.79 0.77 0.60
CA PRO A 327 -21.93 1.95 0.52
C PRO A 327 -20.48 1.57 0.20
N VAL A 328 -19.90 2.32 -0.74
CA VAL A 328 -18.48 2.24 -1.09
C VAL A 328 -17.77 3.46 -0.55
N ILE A 329 -16.68 3.26 0.20
CA ILE A 329 -15.76 4.31 0.61
C ILE A 329 -14.41 4.10 -0.08
N VAL A 330 -13.69 5.19 -0.35
CA VAL A 330 -12.39 5.13 -1.03
C VAL A 330 -11.36 5.90 -0.21
N GLY A 331 -10.21 5.27 0.04
CA GLY A 331 -9.08 5.85 0.76
C GLY A 331 -7.80 5.80 -0.07
N GLY A 332 -6.93 6.80 0.10
CA GLY A 332 -5.59 6.79 -0.50
C GLY A 332 -5.10 8.17 -0.93
N ILE A 333 -4.16 8.21 -1.87
CA ILE A 333 -3.65 9.48 -2.43
C ILE A 333 -4.61 9.91 -3.54
N ILE A 334 -5.57 10.76 -3.18
CA ILE A 334 -6.68 11.17 -4.05
C ILE A 334 -6.71 12.70 -4.09
N PRO A 335 -6.49 13.32 -5.27
CA PRO A 335 -6.65 14.76 -5.46
C PRO A 335 -8.08 15.23 -5.18
N ASP A 336 -8.24 16.49 -4.79
CA ASP A 336 -9.55 17.05 -4.39
C ASP A 336 -10.58 17.00 -5.55
N ASP A 337 -10.16 17.29 -6.78
CA ASP A 337 -11.02 17.21 -7.97
C ASP A 337 -11.49 15.77 -8.26
N ASP A 338 -10.60 14.80 -8.08
CA ASP A 338 -10.94 13.39 -8.23
C ASP A 338 -11.87 12.92 -7.11
N ALA A 339 -11.71 13.44 -5.88
CA ALA A 339 -12.63 13.16 -4.79
C ALA A 339 -14.05 13.67 -5.09
N VAL A 340 -14.19 14.83 -5.75
CA VAL A 340 -15.50 15.32 -6.24
C VAL A 340 -16.08 14.37 -7.28
N ARG A 341 -15.27 13.94 -8.25
CA ARG A 341 -15.70 13.00 -9.30
C ARG A 341 -16.12 11.63 -8.74
N LEU A 342 -15.37 11.09 -7.78
CA LEU A 342 -15.69 9.83 -7.09
C LEU A 342 -17.04 9.93 -6.36
N ARG A 343 -17.30 11.02 -5.64
CA ARG A 343 -18.59 11.24 -4.98
C ARG A 343 -19.74 11.33 -6.00
N ALA A 344 -19.52 11.99 -7.14
CA ALA A 344 -20.50 12.05 -8.22
C ALA A 344 -20.81 10.67 -8.83
N MET A 345 -19.89 9.71 -8.76
CA MET A 345 -20.10 8.30 -9.17
C MET A 345 -20.87 7.47 -8.14
N GLY A 346 -21.15 8.01 -6.95
CA GLY A 346 -21.86 7.32 -5.87
C GLY A 346 -20.97 6.79 -4.75
N VAL A 347 -19.69 7.16 -4.70
CA VAL A 347 -18.82 6.88 -3.54
C VAL A 347 -19.33 7.66 -2.33
N ALA A 348 -19.59 6.96 -1.23
CA ALA A 348 -20.21 7.53 -0.03
C ALA A 348 -19.27 8.48 0.73
N LYS A 349 -17.98 8.14 0.80
CA LYS A 349 -16.96 8.96 1.46
C LYS A 349 -15.57 8.70 0.87
N VAL A 350 -14.76 9.76 0.84
CA VAL A 350 -13.36 9.73 0.35
C VAL A 350 -12.45 10.15 1.50
N TYR A 351 -11.41 9.35 1.78
CA TYR A 351 -10.40 9.60 2.80
C TYR A 351 -9.02 9.77 2.14
N THR A 352 -8.28 10.78 2.58
CA THR A 352 -6.97 11.18 2.07
C THR A 352 -5.90 11.01 3.17
N PRO A 353 -4.60 11.22 2.90
CA PRO A 353 -3.58 11.17 3.95
C PRO A 353 -3.79 12.21 5.07
N LYS A 354 -4.65 13.21 4.87
CA LYS A 354 -5.07 14.18 5.90
C LYS A 354 -6.02 13.55 6.93
N ASP A 355 -6.72 12.49 6.54
CA ASP A 355 -7.66 11.76 7.40
C ASP A 355 -6.92 10.67 8.18
N PHE A 356 -6.08 11.07 9.12
CA PHE A 356 -5.22 10.14 9.89
C PHE A 356 -5.87 9.62 11.18
N GLU A 357 -7.01 10.19 11.59
CA GLU A 357 -7.75 9.78 12.78
C GLU A 357 -8.62 8.55 12.48
N LEU A 358 -8.06 7.37 12.69
CA LEU A 358 -8.68 6.07 12.44
C LEU A 358 -10.00 5.92 13.21
N ASN A 359 -10.07 6.43 14.45
CA ASN A 359 -11.28 6.38 15.25
C ASN A 359 -12.43 7.19 14.64
N ALA A 360 -12.14 8.33 14.00
CA ALA A 360 -13.14 9.10 13.27
C ALA A 360 -13.65 8.34 12.05
N ILE A 361 -12.74 7.73 11.28
CA ILE A 361 -13.08 6.88 10.13
C ILE A 361 -13.98 5.70 10.56
N MET A 362 -13.68 5.05 11.68
CA MET A 362 -14.52 3.95 12.18
C MET A 362 -15.93 4.42 12.55
N LYS A 363 -16.07 5.58 13.21
CA LYS A 363 -17.38 6.16 13.53
C LYS A 363 -18.16 6.49 12.26
N ASP A 364 -17.50 7.07 11.27
CA ASP A 364 -18.11 7.35 9.97
C ASP A 364 -18.62 6.09 9.27
N ILE A 365 -17.84 5.00 9.30
CA ILE A 365 -18.26 3.71 8.75
C ILE A 365 -19.53 3.19 9.43
N VAL A 366 -19.59 3.28 10.76
CA VAL A 366 -20.78 2.86 11.53
C VAL A 366 -22.01 3.69 11.16
N LEU A 367 -21.86 5.00 10.98
CA LEU A 367 -22.95 5.88 10.57
C LEU A 367 -23.44 5.61 9.14
N LEU A 368 -22.53 5.26 8.22
CA LEU A 368 -22.87 4.98 6.83
C LEU A 368 -23.76 3.75 6.66
N VAL A 369 -23.60 2.75 7.53
CA VAL A 369 -24.35 1.49 7.47
C VAL A 369 -25.57 1.47 8.40
N GLU A 370 -25.75 2.49 9.22
CA GLU A 370 -26.89 2.57 10.14
C GLU A 370 -28.20 2.63 9.33
N PRO A 371 -29.14 1.68 9.53
CA PRO A 371 -30.40 1.70 8.82
C PRO A 371 -31.15 3.00 9.09
N LYS A 372 -31.49 3.74 8.03
CA LYS A 372 -32.32 4.94 8.17
C LYS A 372 -33.68 4.54 8.72
N PRO A 373 -34.24 5.29 9.68
CA PRO A 373 -35.57 5.01 10.18
C PRO A 373 -36.55 5.04 9.01
N VAL A 374 -37.31 3.96 8.86
CA VAL A 374 -38.46 3.94 7.95
C VAL A 374 -39.43 4.96 8.51
N ALA A 375 -39.67 6.05 7.77
CA ALA A 375 -40.75 6.97 8.13
C ALA A 375 -42.03 6.14 8.19
N ALA A 376 -42.66 6.08 9.36
CA ALA A 376 -43.98 5.48 9.49
C ALA A 376 -44.93 6.32 8.64
N GLU A 377 -45.48 5.74 7.58
CA GLU A 377 -46.64 6.28 6.85
C GLU A 377 -47.91 6.21 7.69
#